data_AF-A0A9P8F953-F1
#
_entry.id   AF-A0A9P8F953-F1
#
_cell.length_a   1.000
_cell.length_b   1.000
_cell.length_c   1.000
_cell.angle_alpha   90.00
_cell.angle_beta   90.00
_cell.angle_gamma   90.00
#
_symmetry.space_group_name_H-M   'P 1'
#
loop_
_entity.id
_entity.type
_entity.pdbx_description
1 polymer ?
#
loop_
_entity_poly.entity_id
_entity_poly.type
_entity_poly.pdbx_seq_one_letter_code
_entity_poly.pdbx_strand_id
1 'polypeptide(L)'
;SETTDFLKTIDFATATVKKQLKALEQKRDQKRKALQNRRDLLARDSALRKEVLSQVEAGKDTVSTLNAQHTGVKKSITQQRRRIAHDLSKIYPIAPVPNQSLAFTIRGMHLPNSEALDTATPESLAAALGHVSHVIQLLSLYLGAILPYPCRPRSSTSTIMDPISILNTPSTTSKAVSDEVAARTFPLFLKGAVRFRFEYGVFLLNKDIEILLSTHLGVRVLDIRQTLPNLLYVFYCATAGDEELPARKAGGVRGLMRMKAHERNSTEEER
;
A
#
# COMPACT_ATOMS: atom_id res chain seq x y z
N SER A 1 41.58 16.29 93.39
CA SER A 1 41.54 15.74 92.02
C SER A 1 40.13 15.68 91.44
N GLU A 2 39.10 16.25 92.07
CA GLU A 2 37.71 16.11 91.61
C GLU A 2 37.22 17.29 90.75
N THR A 3 37.67 18.51 91.06
CA THR A 3 37.32 19.73 90.31
C THR A 3 37.86 19.74 88.88
N THR A 4 39.05 19.17 88.66
CA THR A 4 39.66 19.01 87.33
C THR A 4 38.93 17.99 86.46
N ASP A 5 38.36 16.94 87.06
CA ASP A 5 37.64 15.91 86.33
C ASP A 5 36.18 16.32 86.02
N PHE A 6 35.59 17.17 86.87
CA PHE A 6 34.32 17.85 86.59
C PHE A 6 34.42 18.85 85.43
N LEU A 7 35.52 19.62 85.35
CA LEU A 7 35.77 20.51 84.22
C LEU A 7 35.95 19.73 82.90
N LYS A 8 36.71 18.63 82.91
CA LYS A 8 36.88 17.78 81.72
C LYS A 8 35.56 17.15 81.23
N THR A 9 34.67 16.78 82.14
CA THR A 9 33.36 16.22 81.78
C THR A 9 32.43 17.29 81.19
N ILE A 10 32.47 18.51 81.69
CA ILE A 10 31.77 19.67 81.08
C ILE A 10 32.36 19.99 79.71
N ASP A 11 33.68 20.00 79.55
CA ASP A 11 34.34 20.26 78.26
C ASP A 11 34.02 19.17 77.23
N PHE A 12 33.97 17.90 77.65
CA PHE A 12 33.56 16.79 76.79
C PHE A 12 32.07 16.88 76.40
N ALA A 13 31.19 17.24 77.34
CA ALA A 13 29.78 17.44 77.07
C ALA A 13 29.54 18.62 76.10
N THR A 14 30.21 19.75 76.32
CA THR A 14 30.12 20.92 75.43
C THR A 14 30.69 20.64 74.04
N ALA A 15 31.80 19.89 73.93
CA ALA A 15 32.35 19.44 72.66
C ALA A 15 31.39 18.50 71.91
N THR A 16 30.74 17.59 72.63
CA THR A 16 29.74 16.66 72.07
C THR A 16 28.51 17.41 71.55
N VAL A 17 27.98 18.35 72.33
CA VAL A 17 26.85 19.20 71.90
C VAL A 17 27.23 20.05 70.70
N LYS A 18 28.43 20.66 70.67
CA LYS A 18 28.93 21.40 69.50
C LYS A 18 29.02 20.52 68.24
N LYS A 19 29.48 19.27 68.38
CA LYS A 19 29.54 18.30 67.26
C LYS A 19 28.15 17.92 66.77
N GLN A 20 27.20 17.69 67.68
CA GLN A 20 25.81 17.40 67.33
C GLN A 20 25.13 18.60 66.66
N LEU A 21 25.35 19.82 67.15
CA LEU A 21 24.87 21.06 66.54
C LEU A 21 25.37 21.18 65.10
N LYS A 22 26.68 21.01 64.88
CA LYS A 22 27.28 21.07 63.54
C LYS A 22 26.71 20.01 62.60
N ALA A 23 26.48 18.78 63.08
CA ALA A 23 25.86 17.73 62.28
C ALA A 23 24.40 18.03 61.93
N LEU A 24 23.64 18.63 62.87
CA LEU A 24 22.26 19.07 62.62
C LEU A 24 22.20 20.25 61.64
N GLU A 25 23.12 21.20 61.73
CA GLU A 25 23.26 22.31 60.79
C GLU A 25 23.57 21.80 59.38
N GLN A 26 24.51 20.86 59.23
CA GLN A 26 24.81 20.23 57.95
C GLN A 26 23.60 19.49 57.36
N LYS A 27 22.86 18.72 58.18
CA LYS A 27 21.63 18.06 57.74
C LYS A 27 20.54 19.05 57.34
N ARG A 28 20.38 20.15 58.09
CA ARG A 28 19.45 21.24 57.76
C ARG A 28 19.80 21.85 56.40
N ASP A 29 21.08 22.15 56.19
CA ASP A 29 21.56 22.80 54.96
C ASP A 29 21.45 21.85 53.76
N GLN A 30 21.72 20.55 53.95
CA GLN A 30 21.52 19.54 52.93
C GLN A 30 20.03 19.39 52.55
N LYS A 31 19.11 19.37 53.53
CA LYS A 31 17.66 19.36 53.28
C LYS A 31 17.20 20.64 52.58
N ARG A 32 17.72 21.82 52.97
CA ARG A 32 17.42 23.10 52.29
C ARG A 32 17.88 23.06 50.83
N LYS A 33 19.09 22.59 50.55
CA LYS A 33 19.60 22.40 49.18
C LYS A 33 18.74 21.43 48.38
N ALA A 34 18.37 20.29 48.96
CA ALA A 34 17.50 19.31 48.29
C ALA A 34 16.11 19.88 47.97
N LEU A 35 15.51 20.64 48.89
CA LEU A 35 14.23 21.33 48.68
C LEU A 35 14.34 22.40 47.60
N GLN A 36 15.43 23.19 47.60
CA GLN A 36 15.65 24.20 46.58
C GLN A 36 15.80 23.57 45.19
N ASN A 37 16.64 22.53 45.07
CA ASN A 37 16.80 21.79 43.82
C ASN A 37 15.47 21.20 43.33
N ARG A 38 14.66 20.63 44.24
CA ARG A 38 13.33 20.12 43.88
C ARG A 38 12.40 21.23 43.38
N ARG A 39 12.41 22.40 44.02
CA ARG A 39 11.62 23.55 43.58
C ARG A 39 12.05 24.04 42.21
N ASP A 40 13.34 24.15 41.97
CA ASP A 40 13.89 24.57 40.68
C ASP A 40 13.54 23.58 39.57
N LEU A 41 13.62 22.27 39.84
CA LEU A 41 13.19 21.22 38.91
C LEU A 41 11.69 21.30 38.59
N LEU A 42 10.84 21.47 39.60
CA LEU A 42 9.40 21.60 39.40
C LEU A 42 9.02 22.88 38.63
N ALA A 43 9.72 23.99 38.88
CA ALA A 43 9.51 25.23 38.15
C ALA A 43 9.88 25.08 36.66
N ARG A 44 11.01 24.42 36.37
CA ARG A 44 11.43 24.11 34.99
C ARG A 44 10.45 23.19 34.27
N ASP A 45 10.01 22.12 34.92
CA ASP A 45 9.03 21.18 34.36
C ASP A 45 7.69 21.87 34.09
N SER A 46 7.19 22.69 35.02
CA SER A 46 5.98 23.49 34.83
C SER A 46 6.10 24.45 33.64
N ALA A 47 7.21 25.17 33.51
CA ALA A 47 7.46 26.07 32.39
C ALA A 47 7.53 25.32 31.06
N LEU A 48 8.21 24.18 31.02
CA LEU A 48 8.28 23.33 29.83
C LEU A 48 6.90 22.81 29.42
N ARG A 49 6.08 22.33 30.37
CA ARG A 49 4.71 21.87 30.08
C ARG A 49 3.84 22.99 29.54
N LYS A 50 3.95 24.20 30.10
CA LYS A 50 3.21 25.37 29.61
C LYS A 50 3.59 25.71 28.17
N GLU A 51 4.89 25.65 27.85
CA GLU A 51 5.39 25.87 26.49
C GLU A 51 4.94 24.77 25.51
N VAL A 52 4.98 23.51 25.93
CA VAL A 52 4.48 22.40 25.09
C VAL A 52 2.97 22.57 24.85
N LEU A 53 2.20 22.95 25.86
CA LEU A 53 0.76 23.19 25.72
C LEU A 53 0.46 24.35 24.78
N SER A 54 1.18 25.48 24.89
CA SER A 54 0.99 26.61 23.98
C SER A 54 1.34 26.24 22.54
N GLN A 55 2.39 25.44 22.32
CA GLN A 55 2.75 24.94 20.99
C GLN A 55 1.68 24.00 20.42
N VAL A 56 1.12 23.11 21.24
CA VAL A 56 0.03 22.21 20.84
C VAL A 56 -1.23 23.00 20.49
N GLU A 57 -1.56 24.01 21.29
CA GLU A 57 -2.70 24.90 21.03
C GLU A 57 -2.50 25.70 19.74
N ALA A 58 -1.32 26.30 19.55
CA ALA A 58 -0.98 27.04 18.33
C ALA A 58 -0.97 26.14 17.08
N GLY A 59 -0.57 24.88 17.21
CA GLY A 59 -0.54 23.90 16.13
C GLY A 59 -1.88 23.20 15.86
N LYS A 60 -2.89 23.39 16.70
CA LYS A 60 -4.16 22.64 16.58
C LYS A 60 -4.88 22.95 15.27
N ASP A 61 -4.93 24.22 14.88
CA ASP A 61 -5.61 24.65 13.66
C ASP A 61 -4.88 24.20 12.40
N THR A 62 -3.54 24.16 12.43
CA THR A 62 -2.73 23.68 11.31
C THR A 62 -2.92 22.17 11.11
N VAL A 63 -2.91 21.39 12.20
CA VAL A 63 -3.20 19.94 12.16
C VAL A 63 -4.62 19.67 11.66
N SER A 64 -5.62 20.44 12.13
CA SER A 64 -7.00 20.34 11.66
C SER A 64 -7.11 20.59 10.15
N THR A 65 -6.47 21.65 9.67
CA THR A 65 -6.45 22.01 8.24
C THR A 65 -5.77 20.96 7.39
N LEU A 66 -4.60 20.46 7.82
CA LEU A 66 -3.87 19.41 7.13
C LEU A 66 -4.66 18.10 7.07
N ASN A 67 -5.36 17.74 8.15
CA ASN A 67 -6.25 16.58 8.17
C ASN A 67 -7.42 16.74 7.19
N ALA A 68 -8.04 17.92 7.13
CA ALA A 68 -9.11 18.20 6.16
C ALA A 68 -8.61 18.15 4.71
N GLN A 69 -7.41 18.66 4.44
CA GLN A 69 -6.78 18.53 3.12
C GLN A 69 -6.47 17.08 2.77
N HIS A 70 -5.90 16.32 3.71
CA HIS A 70 -5.57 14.92 3.52
C HIS A 70 -6.82 14.07 3.23
N THR A 71 -7.91 14.28 3.97
CA THR A 71 -9.19 13.58 3.71
C THR A 71 -9.77 13.98 2.35
N GLY A 72 -9.70 15.26 1.97
CA GLY A 72 -10.12 15.75 0.66
C GLY A 72 -9.33 15.12 -0.50
N VAL A 73 -7.99 15.07 -0.38
CA VAL A 73 -7.13 14.43 -1.39
C VAL A 73 -7.40 12.93 -1.47
N LYS A 74 -7.51 12.24 -0.33
CA LYS A 74 -7.84 10.80 -0.31
C LYS A 74 -9.17 10.52 -0.99
N LYS A 75 -10.20 11.33 -0.72
CA LYS A 75 -11.50 11.23 -1.37
C LYS A 75 -11.38 11.41 -2.89
N SER A 76 -10.64 12.42 -3.35
CA SER A 76 -10.41 12.67 -4.78
C SER A 76 -9.69 11.51 -5.48
N ILE A 77 -8.68 10.91 -4.83
CA ILE A 77 -7.99 9.71 -5.34
C ILE A 77 -8.98 8.54 -5.47
N THR A 78 -9.78 8.28 -4.44
CA THR A 78 -10.79 7.21 -4.47
C THR A 78 -11.80 7.42 -5.59
N GLN A 79 -12.34 8.63 -5.75
CA GLN A 79 -13.27 8.96 -6.84
C GLN A 79 -12.63 8.74 -8.22
N GLN A 80 -11.38 9.14 -8.40
CA GLN A 80 -10.67 8.94 -9.66
C GLN A 80 -10.42 7.45 -9.96
N ARG A 81 -10.08 6.65 -8.94
CA ARG A 81 -9.96 5.20 -9.06
C ARG A 81 -11.28 4.54 -9.46
N ARG A 82 -12.40 4.95 -8.84
CA ARG A 82 -13.76 4.49 -9.20
C ARG A 82 -14.07 4.79 -10.67
N ARG A 83 -13.79 6.02 -11.13
CA ARG A 83 -13.96 6.42 -12.54
C ARG A 83 -13.16 5.54 -13.48
N ILE A 84 -11.89 5.26 -13.15
CA ILE A 84 -11.03 4.42 -13.98
C ILE A 84 -11.52 2.97 -14.01
N ALA A 85 -11.93 2.40 -12.87
CA ALA A 85 -12.51 1.07 -12.82
C ALA A 85 -13.79 0.97 -13.69
N HIS A 86 -14.62 2.02 -13.69
CA HIS A 86 -15.79 2.13 -14.56
C HIS A 86 -15.44 2.25 -16.05
N ASP A 87 -14.41 3.03 -16.39
CA ASP A 87 -13.93 3.12 -17.77
C ASP A 87 -13.39 1.76 -18.23
N LEU A 88 -12.67 1.03 -17.36
CA LEU A 88 -12.15 -0.31 -17.65
C LEU A 88 -13.27 -1.34 -17.83
N SER A 89 -14.35 -1.28 -17.04
CA SER A 89 -15.49 -2.20 -17.21
C SER A 89 -16.21 -1.97 -18.55
N LYS A 90 -16.20 -0.72 -19.07
CA LYS A 90 -16.70 -0.41 -20.42
C LYS A 90 -15.76 -0.88 -21.53
N ILE A 91 -14.45 -0.80 -21.32
CA ILE A 91 -13.45 -1.27 -22.31
C ILE A 91 -13.44 -2.81 -22.34
N TYR A 92 -13.63 -3.46 -21.21
CA TYR A 92 -13.67 -4.92 -21.06
C TYR A 92 -15.02 -5.38 -20.51
N PRO A 93 -16.11 -5.22 -21.29
CA PRO A 93 -17.43 -5.62 -20.84
C PRO A 93 -17.43 -7.10 -20.50
N ILE A 94 -17.90 -7.40 -19.28
CA ILE A 94 -18.18 -8.76 -18.83
C ILE A 94 -19.69 -8.94 -18.84
N ALA A 95 -20.19 -9.82 -19.70
CA ALA A 95 -21.61 -10.06 -19.89
C ALA A 95 -21.96 -11.53 -19.61
N PRO A 96 -23.11 -11.80 -18.97
CA PRO A 96 -23.55 -13.17 -18.71
C PRO A 96 -23.87 -13.89 -20.02
N VAL A 97 -23.60 -15.19 -20.08
CA VAL A 97 -24.05 -16.05 -21.17
C VAL A 97 -25.52 -16.43 -20.93
N PRO A 98 -26.42 -16.25 -21.91
CA PRO A 98 -27.82 -16.62 -21.75
C PRO A 98 -27.98 -18.09 -21.35
N ASN A 99 -28.91 -18.37 -20.43
CA ASN A 99 -29.28 -19.72 -19.98
C ASN A 99 -28.15 -20.55 -19.32
N GLN A 100 -27.06 -19.92 -18.89
CA GLN A 100 -25.97 -20.57 -18.16
C GLN A 100 -25.63 -19.77 -16.90
N SER A 101 -25.80 -20.40 -15.73
CA SER A 101 -25.44 -19.78 -14.46
C SER A 101 -23.92 -19.67 -14.31
N LEU A 102 -23.44 -18.53 -13.81
CA LEU A 102 -22.02 -18.26 -13.58
C LEU A 102 -21.11 -18.37 -14.83
N ALA A 103 -21.71 -18.35 -16.03
CA ALA A 103 -21.01 -18.31 -17.29
C ALA A 103 -21.00 -16.87 -17.82
N PHE A 104 -19.81 -16.38 -18.18
CA PHE A 104 -19.64 -15.02 -18.64
C PHE A 104 -18.76 -14.96 -19.89
N THR A 105 -18.84 -13.82 -20.57
CA THR A 105 -17.96 -13.45 -21.68
C THR A 105 -17.17 -12.21 -21.31
N ILE A 106 -15.96 -12.05 -21.84
CA ILE A 106 -15.19 -10.81 -21.77
C ILE A 106 -14.95 -10.30 -23.19
N ARG A 107 -15.40 -9.08 -23.50
CA ARG A 107 -15.39 -8.54 -24.88
C ARG A 107 -16.06 -9.49 -25.90
N GLY A 108 -17.12 -10.18 -25.48
CA GLY A 108 -17.87 -11.13 -26.30
C GLY A 108 -17.25 -12.52 -26.44
N MET A 109 -16.08 -12.79 -25.85
CA MET A 109 -15.46 -14.11 -25.84
C MET A 109 -15.81 -14.86 -24.55
N HIS A 110 -16.38 -16.05 -24.69
CA HIS A 110 -16.67 -16.90 -23.53
C HIS A 110 -15.38 -17.42 -22.88
N LEU A 111 -15.30 -17.28 -21.56
CA LEU A 111 -14.24 -17.88 -20.75
C LEU A 111 -14.89 -18.87 -19.78
N PRO A 112 -14.79 -20.18 -20.03
CA PRO A 112 -15.24 -21.19 -19.10
C PRO A 112 -14.48 -21.09 -17.76
N ASN A 113 -15.12 -21.54 -16.68
CA ASN A 113 -14.45 -21.67 -15.39
C ASN A 113 -13.38 -22.77 -15.42
N SER A 114 -12.47 -22.78 -14.44
CA SER A 114 -11.26 -23.62 -14.48
C SER A 114 -11.50 -25.12 -14.71
N GLU A 115 -12.68 -25.65 -14.35
CA GLU A 115 -13.02 -27.07 -14.52
C GLU A 115 -13.44 -27.44 -15.96
N ALA A 116 -13.85 -26.45 -16.75
CA ALA A 116 -14.45 -26.64 -18.07
C ALA A 116 -13.66 -25.93 -19.18
N LEU A 117 -12.37 -25.65 -18.97
CA LEU A 117 -11.53 -24.90 -19.93
C LEU A 117 -11.47 -25.56 -21.32
N ASP A 118 -11.68 -26.88 -21.40
CA ASP A 118 -11.67 -27.66 -22.65
C ASP A 118 -12.92 -27.47 -23.51
N THR A 119 -13.96 -26.81 -22.98
CA THR A 119 -15.19 -26.53 -23.74
C THR A 119 -15.05 -25.38 -24.73
N ALA A 120 -14.02 -24.54 -24.58
CA ALA A 120 -13.74 -23.42 -25.46
C ALA A 120 -12.60 -23.72 -26.44
N THR A 121 -12.60 -23.03 -27.59
CA THR A 121 -11.49 -23.13 -28.54
C THR A 121 -10.21 -22.55 -27.92
N PRO A 122 -9.03 -23.16 -28.15
CA PRO A 122 -7.76 -22.67 -27.62
C PRO A 122 -7.47 -21.19 -27.94
N GLU A 123 -7.87 -20.73 -29.13
CA GLU A 123 -7.70 -19.35 -29.59
C GLU A 123 -8.59 -18.37 -28.81
N SER A 124 -9.88 -18.70 -28.65
CA SER A 124 -10.82 -17.87 -27.87
C SER A 124 -10.41 -17.82 -26.41
N LEU A 125 -9.99 -18.95 -25.85
CA LEU A 125 -9.54 -19.06 -24.47
C LEU A 125 -8.31 -18.18 -24.21
N ALA A 126 -7.32 -18.27 -25.09
CA ALA A 126 -6.10 -17.47 -25.01
C ALA A 126 -6.39 -15.96 -25.12
N ALA A 127 -7.28 -15.56 -26.03
CA ALA A 127 -7.67 -14.16 -26.19
C ALA A 127 -8.45 -13.63 -24.97
N ALA A 128 -9.39 -14.41 -24.43
CA ALA A 128 -10.14 -14.06 -23.23
C ALA A 128 -9.23 -13.92 -22.00
N LEU A 129 -8.34 -14.87 -21.76
CA LEU A 129 -7.34 -14.79 -20.69
C LEU A 129 -6.35 -13.64 -20.88
N GLY A 130 -6.01 -13.32 -22.14
CA GLY A 130 -5.22 -12.13 -22.47
C GLY A 130 -5.90 -10.83 -22.06
N HIS A 131 -7.21 -10.71 -22.25
CA HIS A 131 -7.98 -9.58 -21.76
C HIS A 131 -8.03 -9.54 -20.23
N VAL A 132 -8.27 -10.67 -19.57
CA VAL A 132 -8.25 -10.76 -18.09
C VAL A 132 -6.90 -10.32 -17.54
N SER A 133 -5.80 -10.84 -18.09
CA SER A 133 -4.43 -10.48 -17.71
C SER A 133 -4.17 -8.97 -17.85
N HIS A 134 -4.64 -8.37 -18.95
CA HIS A 134 -4.49 -6.93 -19.17
C HIS A 134 -5.33 -6.10 -18.17
N VAL A 135 -6.58 -6.50 -17.92
CA VAL A 135 -7.45 -5.83 -16.94
C VAL A 135 -6.81 -5.86 -15.55
N ILE A 136 -6.32 -7.01 -15.11
CA ILE A 136 -5.70 -7.18 -13.79
C ILE A 136 -4.46 -6.30 -13.66
N GLN A 137 -3.60 -6.26 -14.69
CA GLN A 137 -2.43 -5.38 -14.69
C GLN A 137 -2.82 -3.90 -14.59
N LEU A 138 -3.85 -3.47 -15.33
CA LEU A 138 -4.32 -2.08 -15.27
C LEU A 138 -4.94 -1.75 -13.91
N LEU A 139 -5.79 -2.63 -13.38
CA LEU A 139 -6.40 -2.46 -12.07
C LEU A 139 -5.33 -2.38 -10.97
N SER A 140 -4.28 -3.20 -11.04
CA SER A 140 -3.21 -3.17 -10.05
C SER A 140 -2.50 -1.82 -10.04
N LEU A 141 -2.16 -1.30 -11.21
CA LEU A 141 -1.51 0.00 -11.38
C LEU A 141 -2.38 1.15 -10.86
N TYR A 142 -3.66 1.19 -11.22
CA TYR A 142 -4.53 2.31 -10.86
C TYR A 142 -5.02 2.27 -9.40
N LEU A 143 -5.29 1.08 -8.87
CA LEU A 143 -5.68 0.89 -7.48
C LEU A 143 -4.48 0.98 -6.53
N GLY A 144 -3.25 0.91 -7.06
CA GLY A 144 -2.03 0.83 -6.25
C GLY A 144 -1.92 -0.52 -5.55
N ALA A 145 -2.46 -1.57 -6.16
CA ALA A 145 -2.45 -2.92 -5.63
C ALA A 145 -1.17 -3.66 -6.02
N ILE A 146 -0.45 -4.16 -5.03
CA ILE A 146 0.71 -5.02 -5.25
C ILE A 146 0.20 -6.44 -5.44
N LEU A 147 0.38 -6.97 -6.65
CA LEU A 147 0.01 -8.35 -6.99
C LEU A 147 1.25 -9.26 -6.90
N PRO A 148 1.16 -10.41 -6.23
CA PRO A 148 2.31 -11.32 -6.10
C PRO A 148 2.72 -12.00 -7.40
N TYR A 149 1.79 -12.20 -8.34
CA TYR A 149 2.01 -12.96 -9.57
C TYR A 149 1.97 -12.06 -10.81
N PRO A 150 3.05 -11.30 -11.11
CA PRO A 150 3.00 -10.27 -12.13
C PRO A 150 2.64 -10.83 -13.51
N CYS A 151 1.57 -10.28 -14.08
CA CYS A 151 1.11 -10.55 -15.44
C CYS A 151 1.95 -9.81 -16.48
N ARG A 152 2.19 -10.45 -17.62
CA ARG A 152 2.73 -9.84 -18.85
C ARG A 152 1.71 -9.97 -19.99
N PRO A 153 0.80 -8.99 -20.15
CA PRO A 153 -0.19 -9.04 -21.19
C PRO A 153 0.44 -8.92 -22.58
N ARG A 154 0.14 -9.90 -23.43
CA ARG A 154 0.55 -9.97 -24.84
C ARG A 154 -0.60 -10.55 -25.68
N SER A 155 -1.81 -10.05 -25.45
CA SER A 155 -3.04 -10.55 -26.09
C SER A 155 -3.16 -12.08 -25.91
N SER A 156 -3.39 -12.85 -26.98
CA SER A 156 -3.46 -14.32 -26.97
C SER A 156 -2.16 -15.05 -26.58
N THR A 157 -1.06 -14.34 -26.35
CA THR A 157 0.22 -14.92 -25.90
C THR A 157 0.66 -14.39 -24.54
N SER A 158 -0.30 -13.95 -23.73
CA SER A 158 -0.05 -13.43 -22.38
C SER A 158 0.54 -14.50 -21.46
N THR A 159 1.37 -14.07 -20.52
CA THR A 159 2.02 -14.95 -19.55
C THR A 159 1.95 -14.38 -18.14
N ILE A 160 2.15 -15.23 -17.14
CA ILE A 160 2.18 -14.86 -15.71
C ILE A 160 3.41 -15.49 -15.06
N MET A 161 3.99 -14.82 -14.06
CA MET A 161 5.18 -15.30 -13.36
C MET A 161 4.86 -15.71 -11.93
N ASP A 162 5.47 -16.80 -11.46
CA ASP A 162 5.55 -17.11 -10.03
C ASP A 162 6.96 -16.84 -9.48
N PRO A 163 7.18 -15.72 -8.76
CA PRO A 163 8.45 -15.43 -8.13
C PRO A 163 8.61 -16.12 -6.76
N ILE A 164 7.56 -16.74 -6.21
CA ILE A 164 7.47 -17.15 -4.81
C ILE A 164 7.71 -18.65 -4.64
N SER A 165 7.08 -19.49 -5.46
CA SER A 165 7.15 -20.93 -5.24
C SER A 165 8.53 -21.49 -5.57
N ILE A 166 8.99 -22.43 -4.75
CA ILE A 166 10.21 -23.21 -5.01
C ILE A 166 9.84 -24.28 -6.04
N LEU A 167 10.02 -23.93 -7.32
CA LEU A 167 9.80 -24.88 -8.42
C LEU A 167 11.04 -25.75 -8.57
N ASN A 168 10.88 -27.06 -8.49
CA ASN A 168 11.91 -28.04 -8.87
C ASN A 168 12.07 -28.02 -10.40
N THR A 169 12.69 -26.96 -10.92
CA THR A 169 13.19 -26.96 -12.29
C THR A 169 14.36 -27.93 -12.35
N PRO A 170 14.53 -28.75 -13.40
CA PRO A 170 15.73 -29.59 -13.55
C PRO A 170 16.96 -28.68 -13.73
N SER A 171 17.51 -28.23 -12.60
CA SER A 171 18.54 -27.19 -12.50
C SER A 171 19.96 -27.76 -12.61
N THR A 172 20.13 -28.92 -13.24
CA THR A 172 21.45 -29.54 -13.35
C THR A 172 22.27 -29.01 -14.53
N THR A 173 21.72 -28.20 -15.45
CA THR A 173 22.46 -27.77 -16.65
C THR A 173 22.04 -26.43 -17.28
N SER A 174 21.91 -25.32 -16.52
CA SER A 174 22.08 -23.95 -17.09
C SER A 174 22.10 -22.87 -16.02
N LYS A 175 23.12 -21.99 -16.06
CA LYS A 175 23.41 -20.91 -15.09
C LYS A 175 22.98 -19.51 -15.59
N ALA A 176 22.00 -19.40 -16.48
CA ALA A 176 21.56 -18.13 -17.04
C ALA A 176 20.26 -17.64 -16.40
N VAL A 177 20.24 -16.37 -15.95
CA VAL A 177 19.07 -15.71 -15.32
C VAL A 177 17.83 -15.74 -16.23
N SER A 178 18.02 -15.72 -17.56
CA SER A 178 16.93 -15.83 -18.53
C SER A 178 16.16 -17.15 -18.43
N ASP A 179 16.87 -18.24 -18.15
CA ASP A 179 16.31 -19.59 -18.15
C ASP A 179 15.49 -19.82 -16.88
N GLU A 180 15.93 -19.25 -15.75
CA GLU A 180 15.14 -19.23 -14.51
C GLU A 180 13.84 -18.42 -14.68
N VAL A 181 13.91 -17.24 -15.31
CA VAL A 181 12.73 -16.42 -15.58
C VAL A 181 11.76 -17.15 -16.49
N ALA A 182 12.25 -17.84 -17.53
CA ALA A 182 11.42 -18.65 -18.42
C ALA A 182 10.76 -19.82 -17.68
N ALA A 183 11.50 -20.52 -16.82
CA ALA A 183 10.99 -21.66 -16.05
C ALA A 183 9.91 -21.25 -15.03
N ARG A 184 9.99 -20.03 -14.48
CA ARG A 184 8.99 -19.42 -13.60
C ARG A 184 7.87 -18.67 -14.32
N THR A 185 7.90 -18.62 -15.65
CA THR A 185 6.86 -17.98 -16.47
C THR A 185 5.92 -19.03 -17.04
N PHE A 186 4.63 -18.84 -16.80
CA PHE A 186 3.55 -19.74 -17.19
C PHE A 186 2.68 -19.12 -18.28
N PRO A 187 2.36 -19.86 -19.34
CA PRO A 187 1.54 -19.36 -20.44
C PRO A 187 0.06 -19.31 -20.05
N LEU A 188 -0.65 -18.26 -20.47
CA LEU A 188 -2.11 -18.16 -20.37
C LEU A 188 -2.81 -18.58 -21.68
N PHE A 189 -2.17 -19.49 -22.41
CA PHE A 189 -2.64 -20.04 -23.68
C PHE A 189 -2.17 -21.50 -23.83
N LEU A 190 -2.93 -22.33 -24.54
CA LEU A 190 -2.56 -23.73 -24.76
C LEU A 190 -1.58 -23.95 -25.92
N LYS A 191 -1.61 -23.10 -26.94
CA LYS A 191 -0.86 -23.34 -28.19
C LYS A 191 0.65 -23.38 -27.93
N GLY A 192 1.27 -24.54 -28.08
CA GLY A 192 2.69 -24.75 -27.81
C GLY A 192 3.06 -24.79 -26.32
N ALA A 193 2.07 -24.84 -25.43
CA ALA A 193 2.26 -24.92 -23.99
C ALA A 193 1.92 -26.32 -23.46
N VAL A 194 2.62 -26.74 -22.41
CA VAL A 194 2.26 -27.96 -21.68
C VAL A 194 1.02 -27.68 -20.82
N ARG A 195 0.00 -28.55 -20.89
CA ARG A 195 -1.31 -28.34 -20.26
C ARG A 195 -1.23 -27.97 -18.78
N PHE A 196 -0.46 -28.70 -17.97
CA PHE A 196 -0.35 -28.42 -16.54
C PHE A 196 0.25 -27.03 -16.25
N ARG A 197 1.18 -26.54 -17.10
CA ARG A 197 1.77 -25.19 -16.95
C ARG A 197 0.74 -24.11 -17.26
N PHE A 198 -0.11 -24.37 -18.25
CA PHE A 198 -1.23 -23.49 -18.59
C PHE A 198 -2.26 -23.42 -17.44
N GLU A 199 -2.71 -24.58 -16.94
CA GLU A 199 -3.67 -24.64 -15.83
C GLU A 199 -3.12 -23.96 -14.57
N TYR A 200 -1.84 -24.17 -14.27
CA TYR A 200 -1.16 -23.46 -13.19
C TYR A 200 -1.11 -21.94 -13.42
N GLY A 201 -0.85 -21.48 -14.64
CA GLY A 201 -0.93 -20.07 -15.00
C GLY A 201 -2.31 -19.46 -14.74
N VAL A 202 -3.39 -20.17 -15.11
CA VAL A 202 -4.77 -19.75 -14.82
C VAL A 202 -5.04 -19.71 -13.31
N PHE A 203 -4.53 -20.69 -12.57
CA PHE A 203 -4.62 -20.68 -11.11
C PHE A 203 -3.95 -19.45 -10.48
N LEU A 204 -2.73 -19.11 -10.90
CA LEU A 204 -2.03 -17.90 -10.43
C LEU A 204 -2.80 -16.62 -10.75
N LEU A 205 -3.38 -16.54 -11.96
CA LEU A 205 -4.22 -15.42 -12.37
C LEU A 205 -5.45 -15.26 -11.45
N ASN A 206 -6.07 -16.39 -11.10
CA ASN A 206 -7.20 -16.42 -10.16
C ASN A 206 -6.78 -16.03 -8.74
N LYS A 207 -5.58 -16.41 -8.29
CA LYS A 207 -5.02 -15.96 -7.00
C LYS A 207 -4.80 -14.45 -6.98
N ASP A 208 -4.33 -13.85 -8.07
CA ASP A 208 -4.21 -12.39 -8.16
C ASP A 208 -5.58 -11.68 -8.06
N ILE A 209 -6.62 -12.21 -8.72
CA ILE A 209 -7.99 -11.69 -8.59
C ILE A 209 -8.47 -11.80 -7.13
N GLU A 210 -8.24 -12.94 -6.48
CA GLU A 210 -8.59 -13.15 -5.08
C GLU A 210 -7.90 -12.15 -4.15
N ILE A 211 -6.62 -11.88 -4.37
CA ILE A 211 -5.85 -10.92 -3.56
C ILE A 211 -6.38 -9.50 -3.78
N LEU A 212 -6.75 -9.16 -5.01
CA LEU A 212 -7.37 -7.88 -5.30
C LEU A 212 -8.71 -7.71 -4.57
N LEU A 213 -9.56 -8.74 -4.56
CA LEU A 213 -10.83 -8.72 -3.82
C LEU A 213 -10.62 -8.66 -2.31
N SER A 214 -9.81 -9.56 -1.76
CA SER A 214 -9.65 -9.72 -0.31
C SER A 214 -8.87 -8.59 0.34
N THR A 215 -7.73 -8.20 -0.24
CA THR A 215 -6.81 -7.25 0.37
C THR A 215 -7.16 -5.81 0.05
N HIS A 216 -7.53 -5.52 -1.21
CA HIS A 216 -7.78 -4.14 -1.65
C HIS A 216 -9.24 -3.72 -1.54
N LEU A 217 -10.17 -4.65 -1.74
CA LEU A 217 -11.61 -4.37 -1.70
C LEU A 217 -12.30 -4.91 -0.43
N GLY A 218 -11.58 -5.67 0.41
CA GLY A 218 -12.10 -6.20 1.67
C GLY A 218 -13.17 -7.27 1.50
N VAL A 219 -13.23 -7.96 0.36
CA VAL A 219 -14.25 -8.98 0.10
C VAL A 219 -13.69 -10.39 0.02
N ARG A 220 -14.34 -11.31 0.71
CA ARG A 220 -14.03 -12.73 0.71
C ARG A 220 -14.48 -13.38 -0.60
N VAL A 221 -13.57 -14.09 -1.26
CA VAL A 221 -13.87 -14.93 -2.42
C VAL A 221 -14.40 -16.28 -1.97
N LEU A 222 -15.49 -16.73 -2.59
CA LEU A 222 -16.11 -18.04 -2.28
C LEU A 222 -15.43 -19.18 -3.04
N ASP A 223 -15.25 -19.01 -4.35
CA ASP A 223 -14.56 -19.98 -5.21
C ASP A 223 -13.60 -19.24 -6.15
N ILE A 224 -12.31 -19.53 -6.00
CA ILE A 224 -11.24 -18.90 -6.80
C ILE A 224 -11.27 -19.35 -8.27
N ARG A 225 -11.87 -20.51 -8.59
CA ARG A 225 -11.90 -21.09 -9.95
C ARG A 225 -12.83 -20.32 -10.90
N GLN A 226 -13.63 -19.40 -10.36
CA GLN A 226 -14.62 -18.59 -11.06
C GLN A 226 -13.99 -17.29 -11.60
N THR A 227 -13.17 -17.39 -12.64
CA THR A 227 -12.34 -16.26 -13.14
C THR A 227 -13.14 -15.01 -13.49
N LEU A 228 -14.08 -15.09 -14.45
CA LEU A 228 -14.88 -13.92 -14.86
C LEU A 228 -15.90 -13.48 -13.81
N PRO A 229 -16.62 -14.38 -13.11
CA PRO A 229 -17.47 -13.96 -12.00
C PRO A 229 -16.72 -13.14 -10.95
N ASN A 230 -15.53 -13.58 -10.54
CA ASN A 230 -14.71 -12.87 -9.56
C ASN A 230 -14.20 -11.52 -10.12
N LEU A 231 -13.79 -11.47 -11.39
CA LEU A 231 -13.37 -10.22 -12.02
C LEU A 231 -14.52 -9.23 -12.19
N LEU A 232 -15.71 -9.69 -12.54
CA LEU A 232 -16.92 -8.85 -12.58
C LEU A 232 -17.21 -8.27 -11.21
N TYR A 233 -17.04 -9.07 -10.17
CA TYR A 233 -17.22 -8.62 -8.80
C TYR A 233 -16.17 -7.57 -8.38
N VAL A 234 -14.92 -7.69 -8.85
CA VAL A 234 -13.92 -6.62 -8.70
C VAL A 234 -14.43 -5.31 -9.29
N PHE A 235 -14.98 -5.31 -10.51
CA PHE A 235 -15.54 -4.09 -11.10
C PHE A 235 -16.71 -3.54 -10.28
N TYR A 236 -17.62 -4.40 -9.83
CA TYR A 236 -18.75 -3.99 -8.99
C TYR A 236 -18.27 -3.29 -7.70
N CYS A 237 -17.36 -3.91 -6.96
CA CYS A 237 -16.82 -3.34 -5.73
C CYS A 237 -15.97 -2.09 -5.97
N ALA A 238 -15.11 -2.10 -6.99
CA ALA A 238 -14.23 -0.97 -7.31
C ALA A 238 -14.99 0.26 -7.85
N THR A 239 -16.21 0.07 -8.34
CA THR A 239 -17.08 1.16 -8.80
C THR A 239 -18.17 1.53 -7.79
N ALA A 240 -18.32 0.81 -6.68
CA ALA A 240 -19.36 1.06 -5.67
C ALA A 240 -19.22 2.42 -4.95
N GLY A 241 -20.36 3.06 -4.67
CA GLY A 241 -20.49 4.32 -3.92
C GLY A 241 -21.53 5.28 -4.52
N ASP A 242 -22.08 6.17 -3.70
CA ASP A 242 -23.28 6.95 -4.06
C ASP A 242 -22.96 8.28 -4.77
N GLU A 243 -21.69 8.69 -4.74
CA GLU A 243 -21.26 9.92 -5.40
C GLU A 243 -21.14 9.74 -6.91
N GLU A 244 -21.64 10.72 -7.67
CA GLU A 244 -21.48 10.78 -9.12
C GLU A 244 -19.99 10.63 -9.49
N LEU A 245 -19.74 9.82 -10.53
CA LEU A 245 -18.38 9.62 -11.01
C LEU A 245 -17.82 10.95 -11.52
N PRO A 246 -16.62 11.37 -11.08
CA PRO A 246 -16.04 12.62 -11.54
C PRO A 246 -15.89 12.57 -13.07
N ALA A 247 -16.13 13.71 -13.73
CA ALA A 247 -15.83 13.81 -15.15
C ALA A 247 -14.33 13.57 -15.38
N ARG A 248 -13.99 12.98 -16.54
CA ARG A 248 -12.60 12.90 -16.95
C ARG A 248 -12.06 14.32 -17.05
N LYS A 249 -11.17 14.72 -16.14
CA LYS A 249 -10.45 15.98 -16.27
C LYS A 249 -9.77 15.96 -17.63
N ALA A 250 -10.16 16.88 -18.52
CA ALA A 250 -9.60 17.01 -19.87
C ALA A 250 -8.13 17.44 -19.77
N GLY A 251 -7.26 16.51 -19.39
CA GLY A 251 -5.83 16.70 -19.24
C GLY A 251 -5.13 16.10 -20.46
N GLY A 252 -4.91 16.93 -21.47
CA GLY A 252 -3.85 16.66 -22.44
C GLY A 252 -2.50 16.72 -21.71
N VAL A 253 -1.56 15.88 -22.10
CA VAL A 253 -0.17 16.00 -21.64
C VAL A 253 0.33 17.37 -22.09
N ARG A 254 0.55 18.30 -21.16
CA ARG A 254 0.98 19.69 -21.45
C ARG A 254 2.22 19.79 -22.34
N GLY A 255 2.99 18.70 -22.50
CA GLY A 255 4.16 18.62 -23.38
C GLY A 255 3.88 18.22 -24.85
N LEU A 256 2.73 17.61 -25.18
CA LEU A 256 2.45 17.13 -26.55
C LEU A 256 1.89 18.22 -27.49
N MET A 257 1.43 19.35 -26.95
CA MET A 257 0.85 20.45 -27.75
C MET A 257 1.90 21.44 -28.30
N ARG A 258 3.20 21.28 -27.97
CA ARG A 258 4.26 22.24 -28.37
C ARG A 258 4.90 21.97 -29.74
N MET A 259 4.47 20.93 -30.48
CA MET A 259 5.07 20.56 -31.78
C MET A 259 4.27 21.01 -33.02
N LYS A 260 3.32 21.93 -32.89
CA LYS A 260 2.54 22.46 -34.04
C LYS A 260 2.65 23.99 -34.24
N ALA A 261 3.84 24.55 -34.02
CA ALA A 261 4.13 25.94 -34.40
C ALA A 261 5.58 26.10 -34.90
N HIS A 262 5.93 25.31 -35.92
CA HIS A 262 7.00 25.67 -36.85
C HIS A 262 6.47 25.39 -38.26
N GLU A 263 5.39 26.10 -38.60
CA GLU A 263 5.01 26.28 -39.98
C GLU A 263 6.08 27.15 -40.65
N ARG A 264 6.50 26.65 -41.80
CA ARG A 264 7.52 27.20 -42.68
C ARG A 264 7.04 28.56 -43.18
N ASN A 265 7.62 29.64 -42.67
CA ASN A 265 7.72 30.86 -43.45
C ASN A 265 8.87 30.68 -44.45
N SER A 266 8.59 30.01 -45.57
CA SER A 266 9.34 30.24 -46.80
C SER A 266 8.83 31.55 -47.38
N THR A 267 9.58 32.61 -47.11
CA THR A 267 9.46 33.93 -47.74
C THR A 267 9.56 33.78 -49.26
N GLU A 268 8.49 34.12 -49.95
CA GLU A 268 8.56 34.83 -51.23
C GLU A 268 9.33 36.14 -50.99
N GLU A 269 10.46 36.35 -51.67
CA GLU A 269 10.86 37.61 -52.33
C GLU A 269 12.33 37.57 -52.78
N GLU A 270 12.52 37.94 -54.05
CA GLU A 270 13.72 38.55 -54.68
C GLU A 270 15.02 37.73 -54.88
N ARG A 271 15.13 37.10 -56.06
CA ARG A 271 16.00 37.52 -57.18
C ARG A 271 15.99 36.51 -58.33
#